data_AF-A0A3D0HTU6-F1
#
_entry.id   AF-A0A3D0HTU6-F1
#
_cell.length_a   1.000
_cell.length_b   1.000
_cell.length_c   1.000
_cell.angle_alpha   90.00
_cell.angle_beta   90.00
_cell.angle_gamma   90.00
#
_symmetry.space_group_name_H-M   'P 1'
#
loop_
_entity.id
_entity.type
_entity.pdbx_description
1 polymer ?
#
loop_
_entity_poly.entity_id
_entity_poly.type
_entity_poly.pdbx_seq_one_letter_code
_entity_poly.pdbx_strand_id
1 'polypeptide(L)'
;MTIRTFWTIFIKILGISLVLSSLTVFPQFLAALPFFGSNYGDNVFGVGLIFGLLLLTIALYIFVLWLFVFKTAWLIDKLHLDKGFTDNRIELNIQQSTVLTVAVIVVGGLIFVDSFPQLCRQTFIFFQVNDLLKEDPNSGWIIFQLVKTIIGYLLMTNSQLVIKFIDRETKREKLTDKNNGL
;
A
#
# COMPACT_ATOMS: atom_id res chain seq x y z
N MET A 1 -15.74 -17.10 12.76
CA MET A 1 -14.71 -17.41 11.74
C MET A 1 -13.36 -17.57 12.42
N THR A 2 -12.43 -18.35 11.87
CA THR A 2 -11.05 -18.36 12.39
C THR A 2 -10.36 -17.07 11.96
N ILE A 3 -9.44 -16.58 12.80
CA ILE A 3 -8.62 -15.38 12.50
C ILE A 3 -7.90 -15.52 11.16
N ARG A 4 -7.41 -16.73 10.85
CA ARG A 4 -6.73 -17.02 9.59
C ARG A 4 -7.64 -16.85 8.39
N THR A 5 -8.91 -17.28 8.48
CA THR A 5 -9.90 -17.07 7.41
C THR A 5 -10.20 -15.58 7.22
N PHE A 6 -10.35 -14.81 8.30
CA PHE A 6 -10.54 -13.36 8.21
C PHE A 6 -9.38 -12.68 7.48
N TRP A 7 -8.13 -12.92 7.90
CA TRP A 7 -6.96 -12.33 7.26
C TRP A 7 -6.79 -12.78 5.81
N THR A 8 -7.15 -14.03 5.50
CA THR A 8 -7.11 -14.54 4.13
C THR A 8 -8.10 -13.80 3.24
N ILE A 9 -9.32 -13.56 3.71
CA ILE A 9 -10.33 -12.79 2.97
C ILE A 9 -9.86 -11.34 2.81
N PHE A 10 -9.37 -10.73 3.89
CA PHE A 10 -8.91 -9.34 3.88
C PHE A 10 -7.77 -9.11 2.88
N ILE A 11 -6.71 -9.93 2.91
CA ILE A 11 -5.58 -9.79 1.99
C ILE A 11 -6.01 -10.06 0.54
N LYS A 12 -6.94 -10.99 0.31
CA LYS A 12 -7.50 -11.21 -1.05
C LYS A 12 -8.24 -9.97 -1.56
N ILE A 13 -9.02 -9.31 -0.71
CA ILE A 13 -9.69 -8.04 -1.06
C ILE A 13 -8.63 -6.98 -1.36
N LEU A 14 -7.60 -6.82 -0.53
CA LEU A 14 -6.49 -5.90 -0.79
C LEU A 14 -5.80 -6.19 -2.14
N GLY A 15 -5.53 -7.45 -2.42
CA GLY A 15 -4.94 -7.88 -3.69
C GLY A 15 -5.80 -7.49 -4.89
N ILE A 16 -7.12 -7.76 -4.83
CA ILE A 16 -8.06 -7.39 -5.90
C ILE A 16 -8.16 -5.87 -6.05
N SER A 17 -8.25 -5.12 -4.96
CA SER A 17 -8.28 -3.66 -4.99
C SER A 17 -7.01 -3.09 -5.62
N LEU A 18 -5.84 -3.69 -5.37
CA LEU A 18 -4.58 -3.27 -5.98
C LEU A 18 -4.59 -3.46 -7.51
N VAL A 19 -5.21 -4.54 -7.99
CA VAL A 19 -5.40 -4.80 -9.44
C VAL A 19 -6.36 -3.81 -10.06
N LEU A 20 -7.47 -3.50 -9.39
CA LEU A 20 -8.42 -2.49 -9.88
C LEU A 20 -7.77 -1.11 -9.96
N SER A 21 -6.97 -0.74 -8.96
CA SER A 21 -6.19 0.50 -8.99
C SER A 21 -5.11 0.49 -10.05
N SER A 22 -4.45 -0.64 -10.32
CA SER A 22 -3.43 -0.74 -11.37
C SER A 22 -4.02 -0.62 -12.78
N LEU A 23 -5.28 -0.99 -12.97
CA LEU A 23 -6.02 -0.76 -14.22
C LEU A 23 -6.03 0.72 -14.61
N THR A 24 -5.98 1.64 -13.65
CA THR A 24 -5.94 3.09 -13.93
C THR A 24 -4.62 3.55 -14.54
N VAL A 25 -3.54 2.78 -14.35
CA VAL A 25 -2.22 3.08 -14.90
C VAL A 25 -2.14 2.70 -16.38
N PHE A 26 -2.93 1.70 -16.81
CA PHE A 26 -2.93 1.22 -18.20
C PHE A 26 -3.37 2.27 -19.24
N PRO A 27 -4.49 3.01 -19.07
CA PRO A 27 -4.85 4.12 -19.95
C PRO A 27 -3.77 5.20 -20.04
N GLN A 28 -3.03 5.42 -18.96
CA GLN A 28 -1.99 6.46 -18.93
C GLN A 28 -0.75 6.06 -19.72
N PHE A 29 -0.38 4.78 -19.69
CA PHE A 29 0.61 4.24 -20.62
C PHE A 29 0.15 4.35 -22.08
N LEU A 30 -1.12 4.06 -22.37
CA LEU A 30 -1.66 4.22 -23.72
C LEU A 30 -1.66 5.69 -24.18
N ALA A 31 -1.97 6.62 -23.29
CA ALA A 31 -1.93 8.05 -23.58
C ALA A 31 -0.50 8.56 -23.86
N ALA A 32 0.53 7.85 -23.40
CA ALA A 32 1.92 8.14 -23.72
C ALA A 32 2.29 7.74 -25.16
N LEU A 33 1.64 6.71 -25.73
CA LEU A 33 2.01 6.12 -27.03
C LEU A 33 2.02 7.12 -28.22
N PRO A 34 1.01 7.99 -28.41
CA PRO A 34 0.97 8.89 -29.58
C PRO A 34 2.09 9.93 -29.59
N PHE A 35 2.58 10.34 -28.42
CA PHE A 35 3.66 11.32 -28.31
C PHE A 35 5.02 10.80 -28.81
N PHE A 36 5.17 9.48 -28.98
CA PHE A 36 6.38 8.88 -29.55
C PHE A 36 6.40 8.91 -31.08
N GLY A 37 5.24 8.93 -31.74
CA GLY A 37 5.15 8.87 -33.19
C GLY A 37 5.42 10.21 -33.90
N SER A 38 5.29 11.34 -33.19
CA SER A 38 5.29 12.67 -33.83
C SER A 38 6.63 13.42 -33.81
N ASN A 39 7.59 13.06 -32.93
CA ASN A 39 8.81 13.87 -32.72
C ASN A 39 10.16 13.11 -32.79
N TYR A 40 10.18 11.79 -32.99
CA TYR A 40 11.43 11.02 -32.89
C TYR A 40 11.65 10.11 -34.10
N GLY A 41 12.26 10.68 -35.14
CA GLY A 41 12.78 9.92 -36.28
C GLY A 41 13.98 9.02 -35.96
N ASP A 42 14.63 9.15 -34.80
CA ASP A 42 15.93 8.47 -34.53
C ASP A 42 16.19 8.00 -33.09
N ASN A 43 15.22 8.08 -32.15
CA ASN A 43 15.43 7.65 -30.75
C ASN A 43 14.86 6.28 -30.42
N VAL A 44 15.33 5.26 -31.15
CA VAL A 44 15.05 3.83 -30.88
C VAL A 44 15.38 3.47 -29.41
N PHE A 45 16.40 4.11 -28.83
CA PHE A 45 16.81 3.91 -27.44
C PHE A 45 15.77 4.40 -26.42
N GLY A 46 15.14 5.55 -26.65
CA GLY A 46 14.10 6.10 -25.76
C GLY A 46 12.83 5.27 -25.78
N VAL A 47 12.42 4.80 -26.97
CA VAL A 47 11.28 3.89 -27.14
C VAL A 47 11.52 2.56 -26.42
N GLY A 48 12.74 2.01 -26.51
CA GLY A 48 13.12 0.78 -25.83
C GLY A 48 13.10 0.89 -24.30
N LEU A 49 13.60 2.00 -23.74
CA LEU A 49 13.61 2.24 -22.29
C LEU A 49 12.19 2.30 -21.73
N ILE A 50 11.28 2.99 -22.41
CA ILE A 50 9.89 3.16 -21.97
C ILE A 50 9.11 1.86 -22.09
N PHE A 51 9.32 1.10 -23.17
CA PHE A 51 8.74 -0.23 -23.31
C PHE A 51 9.26 -1.18 -22.20
N GLY A 52 10.55 -1.09 -21.87
CA GLY A 52 11.14 -1.81 -20.74
C GLY A 52 10.52 -1.42 -19.39
N LEU A 53 10.27 -0.13 -19.17
CA LEU A 53 9.66 0.38 -17.95
C LEU A 53 8.18 -0.03 -17.82
N LEU A 54 7.46 -0.10 -18.94
CA LEU A 54 6.10 -0.62 -19.02
C LEU A 54 6.07 -2.12 -18.69
N LEU A 55 6.94 -2.92 -19.30
CA LEU A 55 7.08 -4.34 -18.98
C LEU A 55 7.44 -4.58 -17.51
N LEU A 56 8.37 -3.77 -16.97
CA LEU A 56 8.75 -3.82 -15.56
C LEU A 56 7.56 -3.51 -14.65
N THR A 57 6.77 -2.49 -14.99
CA THR A 57 5.59 -2.10 -14.22
C THR A 57 4.52 -3.20 -14.23
N ILE A 58 4.25 -3.78 -15.40
CA ILE A 58 3.33 -4.92 -15.54
C ILE A 58 3.83 -6.13 -14.75
N ALA A 59 5.12 -6.46 -14.86
CA ALA A 59 5.73 -7.57 -14.13
C ALA A 59 5.64 -7.36 -12.62
N LEU A 60 5.89 -6.14 -12.14
CA LEU A 60 5.78 -5.76 -10.73
C LEU A 60 4.32 -5.88 -10.24
N TYR A 61 3.34 -5.48 -11.05
CA TYR A 61 1.92 -5.69 -10.72
C TYR A 61 1.53 -7.17 -10.67
N ILE A 62 1.92 -7.97 -11.66
CA ILE A 62 1.68 -9.42 -11.67
C ILE A 62 2.32 -10.06 -10.44
N PHE A 63 3.54 -9.65 -10.09
CA PHE A 63 4.25 -10.12 -8.91
C PHE A 63 3.49 -9.78 -7.62
N VAL A 64 3.03 -8.55 -7.45
CA VAL A 64 2.24 -8.14 -6.28
C VAL A 64 0.91 -8.88 -6.21
N LEU A 65 0.23 -9.06 -7.35
CA LEU A 65 -1.02 -9.83 -7.44
C LEU A 65 -0.78 -11.29 -7.02
N TRP A 66 0.25 -11.91 -7.59
CA TRP A 66 0.63 -13.27 -7.23
C TRP A 66 0.92 -13.41 -5.73
N LEU A 67 1.62 -12.43 -5.17
CA LEU A 67 1.99 -12.39 -3.75
C LEU A 67 0.75 -12.23 -2.84
N PHE A 68 -0.18 -11.33 -3.14
CA PHE A 68 -1.37 -11.09 -2.31
C PHE A 68 -2.45 -12.17 -2.48
N VAL A 69 -2.68 -12.67 -3.71
CA VAL A 69 -3.81 -13.58 -4.01
C VAL A 69 -3.44 -15.06 -3.87
N PHE A 70 -2.24 -15.47 -4.31
CA PHE A 70 -1.83 -16.89 -4.28
C PHE A 70 -0.98 -17.22 -3.06
N LYS A 71 -0.15 -16.27 -2.60
CA LYS A 71 0.73 -16.42 -1.43
C LYS A 71 0.16 -15.78 -0.17
N THR A 72 -1.16 -15.66 -0.08
CA THR A 72 -1.87 -15.06 1.06
C THR A 72 -1.47 -15.67 2.41
N ALA A 73 -1.39 -17.01 2.49
CA ALA A 73 -1.00 -17.70 3.71
C ALA A 73 0.44 -17.35 4.15
N TRP A 74 1.35 -17.23 3.18
CA TRP A 74 2.73 -16.82 3.46
C TRP A 74 2.79 -15.36 3.94
N LEU A 75 1.93 -14.49 3.38
CA LEU A 75 1.84 -13.10 3.81
C LEU A 75 1.34 -12.98 5.27
N ILE A 76 0.30 -13.75 5.62
CA ILE A 76 -0.23 -13.84 6.99
C ILE A 76 0.86 -14.29 7.96
N ASP A 77 1.58 -15.36 7.62
CA ASP A 77 2.62 -15.92 8.46
C ASP A 77 3.84 -14.97 8.57
N LYS A 78 4.20 -14.27 7.49
CA LYS A 78 5.34 -13.33 7.46
C LYS A 78 5.07 -12.03 8.21
N LEU A 79 3.86 -11.50 8.10
CA LEU A 79 3.38 -10.33 8.84
C LEU A 79 2.95 -10.68 10.27
N HIS A 80 2.98 -11.98 10.63
CA HIS A 80 2.57 -12.48 11.94
C HIS A 80 1.15 -12.00 12.35
N LEU A 81 0.25 -11.91 11.38
CA LEU A 81 -1.11 -11.38 11.59
C LEU A 81 -1.95 -12.29 12.48
N ASP A 82 -1.62 -13.58 12.54
CA ASP A 82 -2.24 -14.57 13.41
C ASP A 82 -1.60 -14.65 14.80
N LYS A 83 -0.35 -14.22 14.98
CA LYS A 83 0.44 -14.39 16.23
C LYS A 83 0.10 -13.41 17.37
N GLY A 84 -1.07 -12.79 17.36
CA GLY A 84 -1.56 -11.90 18.42
C GLY A 84 -2.85 -12.35 19.08
N PHE A 85 -3.40 -13.49 18.65
CA PHE A 85 -4.69 -13.99 19.10
C PHE A 85 -4.47 -15.25 19.93
N THR A 86 -4.85 -15.19 21.22
CA THR A 86 -4.79 -16.33 22.14
C THR A 86 -5.84 -17.40 21.82
N ASP A 87 -6.87 -17.05 21.06
CA ASP A 87 -7.95 -17.95 20.66
C ASP A 87 -8.03 -18.10 19.14
N ASN A 88 -8.28 -19.32 18.67
CA ASN A 88 -8.38 -19.65 17.25
C ASN A 88 -9.71 -19.16 16.63
N ARG A 89 -10.64 -18.66 17.46
CA ARG A 89 -11.95 -18.16 17.05
C ARG A 89 -12.09 -16.68 17.40
N ILE A 90 -12.67 -15.93 16.46
CA ILE A 90 -13.18 -14.57 16.72
C ILE A 90 -14.46 -14.73 17.55
N GLU A 91 -14.35 -14.80 18.88
CA GLU A 91 -15.48 -14.66 19.80
C GLU A 91 -15.74 -13.17 20.05
N LEU A 92 -16.99 -12.71 20.20
CA LEU A 92 -17.29 -11.28 20.39
C LEU A 92 -16.70 -10.69 21.69
N ASN A 93 -16.22 -11.54 22.62
CA ASN A 93 -15.51 -11.14 23.83
C ASN A 93 -14.00 -10.95 23.59
N ILE A 94 -13.64 -10.13 22.61
CA ILE A 94 -12.23 -9.83 22.30
C ILE A 94 -11.75 -8.67 23.16
N GLN A 95 -10.52 -8.77 23.65
CA GLN A 95 -9.83 -7.65 24.28
C GLN A 95 -9.75 -6.44 23.32
N GLN A 96 -10.05 -5.24 23.83
CA GLN A 96 -10.08 -3.99 23.06
C GLN A 96 -8.78 -3.74 22.27
N SER A 97 -7.63 -4.11 22.85
CA SER A 97 -6.31 -4.01 22.22
C SER A 97 -6.25 -4.78 20.89
N THR A 98 -6.83 -5.98 20.84
CA THR A 98 -6.85 -6.83 19.64
C THR A 98 -7.72 -6.26 18.53
N VAL A 99 -8.88 -5.68 18.86
CA VAL A 99 -9.74 -5.00 17.90
C VAL A 99 -9.01 -3.79 17.29
N LEU A 100 -8.31 -3.03 18.14
CA LEU A 100 -7.48 -1.93 17.70
C LEU A 100 -6.33 -2.40 16.80
N THR A 101 -5.72 -3.57 17.09
CA THR A 101 -4.73 -4.20 16.21
C THR A 101 -5.26 -4.44 14.82
N VAL A 102 -6.42 -5.09 14.73
CA VAL A 102 -7.05 -5.40 13.45
C VAL A 102 -7.36 -4.11 12.69
N ALA A 103 -7.94 -3.12 13.37
CA ALA A 103 -8.28 -1.84 12.75
C ALA A 103 -7.04 -1.12 12.18
N VAL A 104 -5.94 -1.03 12.93
CA VAL A 104 -4.69 -0.39 12.48
C VAL A 104 -4.10 -1.11 11.27
N ILE A 105 -4.07 -2.45 11.28
CA ILE A 105 -3.57 -3.23 10.15
C ILE A 105 -4.46 -3.03 8.92
N VAL A 106 -5.79 -3.05 9.11
CA VAL A 106 -6.75 -2.88 8.01
C VAL A 106 -6.59 -1.51 7.37
N VAL A 107 -6.54 -0.45 8.17
CA VAL A 107 -6.34 0.93 7.69
C VAL A 107 -4.97 1.06 7.01
N GLY A 108 -3.90 0.54 7.61
CA GLY A 108 -2.56 0.55 7.01
C GLY A 108 -2.50 -0.15 5.66
N GLY A 109 -3.12 -1.33 5.56
CA GLY A 109 -3.23 -2.09 4.32
C GLY A 109 -4.02 -1.37 3.23
N LEU A 110 -5.14 -0.72 3.59
CA LEU A 110 -5.92 0.09 2.65
C LEU A 110 -5.13 1.30 2.14
N ILE A 111 -4.45 2.03 3.04
CA ILE A 111 -3.58 3.15 2.67
C ILE A 111 -2.47 2.66 1.73
N PHE A 112 -1.84 1.52 2.03
CA PHE A 112 -0.79 0.96 1.20
C PHE A 112 -1.29 0.62 -0.21
N VAL A 113 -2.43 -0.09 -0.32
CA VAL A 113 -3.01 -0.51 -1.59
C VAL A 113 -3.48 0.67 -2.45
N ASP A 114 -3.97 1.74 -1.83
CA ASP A 114 -4.29 2.99 -2.54
C ASP A 114 -3.01 3.72 -2.98
N SER A 115 -2.02 3.76 -2.10
CA SER A 115 -0.88 4.65 -2.31
C SER A 115 0.15 4.11 -3.28
N PHE A 116 0.34 2.78 -3.27
CA PHE A 116 1.36 2.10 -4.05
C PHE A 116 1.16 2.25 -5.58
N PRO A 117 -0.04 2.02 -6.16
CA PRO A 117 -0.26 2.22 -7.59
C PRO A 117 -0.09 3.69 -8.02
N GLN A 118 -0.54 4.62 -7.18
CA GLN A 118 -0.35 6.05 -7.40
C GLN A 118 1.13 6.46 -7.37
N LEU A 119 1.97 5.79 -6.57
CA LEU A 119 3.41 6.01 -6.58
C LEU A 119 4.02 5.59 -7.91
N CYS A 120 3.67 4.39 -8.40
CA CYS A 120 4.10 3.93 -9.71
C CYS A 120 3.68 4.91 -10.82
N ARG A 121 2.44 5.39 -10.75
CA ARG A 121 1.90 6.39 -11.67
C ARG A 121 2.70 7.69 -11.66
N GLN A 122 2.93 8.27 -10.49
CA GLN A 122 3.62 9.55 -10.38
C GLN A 122 5.10 9.44 -10.81
N THR A 123 5.76 8.33 -10.48
CA THR A 123 7.11 8.03 -10.96
C THR A 123 7.14 7.92 -12.48
N PHE A 124 6.16 7.26 -13.11
CA PHE A 124 6.07 7.16 -14.57
C PHE A 124 5.94 8.54 -15.22
N ILE A 125 5.04 9.40 -14.70
CA ILE A 125 4.86 10.77 -15.20
C ILE A 125 6.17 11.56 -15.11
N PHE A 126 6.88 11.46 -13.99
CA PHE A 126 8.15 12.18 -13.79
C PHE A 126 9.22 11.77 -14.81
N PHE A 127 9.35 10.47 -15.10
CA PHE A 127 10.26 10.01 -16.15
C PHE A 127 9.82 10.47 -17.55
N GLN A 128 8.52 10.51 -17.83
CA GLN A 128 8.00 11.01 -19.10
C GLN A 128 8.22 12.52 -19.29
N VAL A 129 8.06 13.32 -18.23
CA VAL A 129 8.14 14.79 -18.27
C VAL A 129 9.59 15.28 -18.34
N ASN A 130 10.54 14.63 -17.66
CA ASN A 130 11.95 15.03 -17.73
C ASN A 130 12.56 14.93 -19.15
N ASP A 131 12.01 14.07 -20.02
CA ASP A 131 12.39 14.00 -21.43
C ASP A 131 11.71 15.08 -22.30
N LEU A 132 10.64 15.73 -21.82
CA LEU A 132 9.79 16.64 -22.60
C LEU A 132 9.90 18.13 -22.18
N LEU A 133 10.12 18.45 -20.90
CA LEU A 133 10.10 19.84 -20.41
C LEU A 133 11.10 20.03 -19.26
N LYS A 134 12.08 20.92 -19.49
CA LYS A 134 13.17 21.29 -18.58
C LYS A 134 12.72 22.22 -17.44
N GLU A 135 11.46 22.14 -17.01
CA GLU A 135 10.90 22.93 -15.91
C GLU A 135 10.03 22.02 -15.02
N ASP A 136 10.58 21.67 -13.85
CA ASP A 136 9.88 21.00 -12.72
C ASP A 136 8.83 21.97 -12.14
N PRO A 137 7.70 21.52 -11.56
CA PRO A 137 7.74 20.86 -10.26
C PRO A 137 6.62 19.82 -10.06
N ASN A 138 6.96 18.53 -10.01
CA ASN A 138 6.05 17.56 -9.34
C ASN A 138 6.74 16.47 -8.53
N SER A 139 8.04 16.65 -8.26
CA SER A 139 8.83 15.79 -7.36
C SER A 139 8.21 15.71 -5.95
N GLY A 140 7.62 16.80 -5.45
CA GLY A 140 6.93 16.83 -4.15
C GLY A 140 5.77 15.83 -4.04
N TRP A 141 5.04 15.59 -5.13
CA TRP A 141 3.97 14.60 -5.16
C TRP A 141 4.48 13.15 -5.13
N ILE A 142 5.64 12.88 -5.74
CA ILE A 142 6.29 11.56 -5.64
C ILE A 142 6.70 11.30 -4.19
N ILE A 143 7.34 12.29 -3.55
CA ILE A 143 7.78 12.19 -2.16
C ILE A 143 6.58 11.99 -1.24
N PHE A 144 5.52 12.77 -1.42
CA PHE A 144 4.27 12.61 -0.66
C PHE A 144 3.72 11.19 -0.79
N GLN A 145 3.65 10.67 -2.02
CA GLN A 145 3.12 9.35 -2.28
C GLN A 145 4.01 8.22 -1.74
N LEU A 146 5.32 8.44 -1.74
CA LEU A 146 6.32 7.55 -1.19
C LEU A 146 6.21 7.47 0.33
N VAL A 147 6.11 8.63 0.99
CA VAL A 147 5.87 8.71 2.42
C VAL A 147 4.54 8.04 2.78
N LYS A 148 3.46 8.32 2.04
CA LYS A 148 2.13 7.72 2.28
C LYS A 148 2.18 6.19 2.15
N THR A 149 2.90 5.67 1.15
CA THR A 149 3.10 4.23 0.96
C THR A 149 3.91 3.61 2.10
N ILE A 150 4.99 4.26 2.54
CA ILE A 150 5.79 3.82 3.69
C ILE A 150 4.94 3.80 4.96
N ILE A 151 4.14 4.83 5.21
CA ILE A 151 3.27 4.91 6.39
C ILE A 151 2.25 3.76 6.38
N GLY A 152 1.59 3.52 5.24
CA GLY A 152 0.64 2.39 5.09
C GLY A 152 1.32 1.05 5.36
N TYR A 153 2.51 0.83 4.80
CA TYR A 153 3.29 -0.38 5.01
C TYR A 153 3.75 -0.56 6.47
N LEU A 154 4.20 0.53 7.11
CA LEU A 154 4.64 0.52 8.50
C LEU A 154 3.48 0.22 9.45
N LEU A 155 2.31 0.83 9.21
CA LEU A 155 1.09 0.55 9.99
C LEU A 155 0.64 -0.91 9.85
N MET A 156 0.74 -1.46 8.64
CA MET A 156 0.39 -2.85 8.36
C MET A 156 1.35 -3.84 9.03
N THR A 157 2.66 -3.55 9.02
CA THR A 157 3.70 -4.48 9.49
C THR A 157 4.03 -4.33 10.99
N ASN A 158 4.06 -3.09 11.49
CA ASN A 158 4.44 -2.75 12.86
C ASN A 158 3.24 -2.29 13.70
N SER A 159 2.06 -2.87 13.44
CA SER A 159 0.80 -2.52 14.12
C SER A 159 0.92 -2.55 15.65
N GLN A 160 1.65 -3.52 16.21
CA GLN A 160 1.87 -3.63 17.65
C GLN A 160 2.57 -2.42 18.29
N LEU A 161 3.45 -1.72 17.58
CA LEU A 161 4.11 -0.52 18.10
C LEU A 161 3.13 0.65 18.20
N VAL A 162 2.29 0.80 17.18
CA VAL A 162 1.27 1.85 17.12
C VAL A 162 0.21 1.66 18.20
N ILE A 163 -0.18 0.42 18.45
CA ILE A 163 -1.17 0.10 19.50
C ILE A 163 -0.60 0.32 20.88
N LYS A 164 0.67 -0.06 21.13
CA LYS A 164 1.34 0.25 22.40
C LYS A 164 1.41 1.75 22.64
N PHE A 165 1.58 2.55 21.60
CA PHE A 165 1.54 4.00 21.70
C PHE A 165 0.13 4.50 22.05
N ILE A 166 -0.90 4.02 21.34
CA ILE A 166 -2.30 4.40 21.61
C ILE A 166 -2.77 3.96 23.00
N ASP A 167 -2.44 2.74 23.44
CA ASP A 167 -2.81 2.23 24.78
C ASP A 167 -2.08 3.00 25.89
N ARG A 168 -0.84 3.45 25.65
CA ARG A 168 -0.10 4.30 26.58
C ARG A 168 -0.76 5.67 26.75
N GLU A 169 -1.15 6.31 25.65
CA GLU A 169 -1.85 7.60 25.72
C GLU A 169 -3.24 7.45 26.34
N THR A 170 -3.99 6.40 25.99
CA THR A 170 -5.30 6.10 26.58
C THR A 170 -5.21 5.87 28.10
N LYS A 171 -4.16 5.16 28.58
CA LYS A 171 -3.91 5.00 30.02
C LYS A 171 -3.51 6.31 30.68
N ARG A 172 -2.70 7.14 30.01
CA ARG A 172 -2.25 8.43 30.52
C ARG A 172 -3.42 9.41 30.65
N GLU A 173 -4.33 9.43 29.69
CA GLU A 173 -5.55 10.25 29.71
C GLU A 173 -6.47 9.83 30.87
N LYS A 174 -6.71 8.52 31.05
CA LYS A 174 -7.46 7.99 32.21
C LYS A 174 -6.83 8.33 33.56
N LEU A 175 -5.50 8.36 33.64
CA LEU A 175 -4.78 8.75 34.86
C LEU A 175 -4.87 10.27 35.12
N THR A 176 -4.94 11.07 34.07
CA THR A 176 -5.06 12.53 34.15
C THR A 176 -6.48 12.93 34.54
N ASP A 177 -7.51 12.28 33.99
CA ASP A 177 -8.91 12.45 34.40
C ASP A 177 -9.14 11.99 35.85
N LYS A 178 -8.51 10.89 36.28
CA LYS A 178 -8.56 10.45 37.69
C LYS A 178 -7.89 11.43 38.65
N ASN A 179 -6.89 12.20 38.20
CA ASN A 179 -6.23 13.23 39.01
C ASN A 179 -6.94 14.59 38.94
N ASN A 180 -7.75 14.84 37.91
CA ASN A 180 -8.42 16.13 37.69
C ASN A 180 -9.93 16.11 38.01
N GLY A 181 -10.51 14.93 38.27
CA GLY A 181 -11.87 14.77 38.80
C GLY A 181 -11.86 14.32 40.26
N LEU A 182 -12.20 15.26 41.16
CA LEU A 182 -12.72 15.10 42.54
C LEU A 182 -12.16 13.96 43.40
#